data_AF-A0A662S239-F1
#
_entry.id   AF-A0A662S239-F1
#
_cell.length_a   1.000
_cell.length_b   1.000
_cell.length_c   1.000
_cell.angle_alpha   90.00
_cell.angle_beta   90.00
_cell.angle_gamma   90.00
#
_symmetry.space_group_name_H-M   'P 1'
#
loop_
_entity.id
_entity.type
_entity.pdbx_description
1 polymer ?
#
loop_
_entity_poly.entity_id
_entity_poly.type
_entity_poly.pdbx_seq_one_letter_code
_entity_poly.pdbx_strand_id
1 'polypeptide(L)'
;IMYRSISLGYSRRAKGSVGLWVKNLVLTLIREVAAQLKYTKCENKLRYIGHMSLFWGFVGLFVATITGFLRDYYDIMIPPEVSLGLGVIFGILLIYGSLYYMVGRFSKKEAYAKYSHHTDWVFLWLLFLTGITGFLITIFRFMGYPFPTYILLLVHLVVVFDLLITAPFTKFSHAIYRPLAIWLSDTMDQLAREAPGEKEAVAEVSQ
;
A
#
# COMPACT_ATOMS: atom_id res chain seq x y z
N ILE A 1 -35.25 -20.20 17.48
CA ILE A 1 -34.48 -19.95 18.73
C ILE A 1 -33.00 -20.34 18.56
N MET A 2 -32.68 -21.43 17.87
CA MET A 2 -31.31 -21.91 17.56
C MET A 2 -30.36 -20.86 16.93
N TYR A 3 -30.80 -20.09 15.93
CA TYR A 3 -29.96 -19.05 15.31
C TYR A 3 -29.52 -17.95 16.28
N ARG A 4 -30.32 -17.68 17.31
CA ARG A 4 -30.07 -16.60 18.27
C ARG A 4 -29.06 -17.02 19.33
N SER A 5 -28.99 -18.29 19.72
CA SER A 5 -27.97 -18.79 20.65
C SER A 5 -26.59 -18.91 19.99
N ILE A 6 -26.55 -19.28 18.70
CA ILE A 6 -25.32 -19.36 17.91
C ILE A 6 -24.71 -17.96 17.70
N SER A 7 -25.51 -16.95 17.35
CA SER A 7 -25.00 -15.57 17.18
C SER A 7 -24.55 -14.92 18.48
N LEU A 8 -25.19 -15.27 19.62
CA LEU A 8 -24.78 -14.81 20.96
C LEU A 8 -23.48 -15.47 21.44
N GLY A 9 -23.23 -16.74 21.09
CA GLY A 9 -21.96 -17.42 21.34
C GLY A 9 -20.80 -16.84 20.52
N TYR A 10 -21.08 -16.52 19.24
CA TYR A 10 -20.15 -15.84 18.35
C TYR A 10 -19.74 -14.45 18.86
N SER A 11 -20.71 -13.63 19.24
CA SER A 11 -20.50 -12.29 19.81
C SER A 11 -19.64 -12.32 21.10
N ARG A 12 -19.88 -13.29 21.99
CA ARG A 12 -19.13 -13.43 23.25
C ARG A 12 -17.69 -13.90 23.03
N ARG A 13 -17.45 -14.84 22.10
CA ARG A 13 -16.10 -15.35 21.77
C ARG A 13 -15.27 -14.33 20.98
N ALA A 14 -15.88 -13.62 20.04
CA ALA A 14 -15.22 -12.54 19.31
C ALA A 14 -14.68 -11.46 20.26
N LYS A 15 -15.43 -11.14 21.33
CA LYS A 15 -15.02 -10.19 22.37
C LYS A 15 -13.89 -10.68 23.28
N GLY A 16 -13.74 -12.00 23.46
CA GLY A 16 -12.68 -12.62 24.26
C GLY A 16 -11.37 -12.92 23.51
N SER A 17 -11.36 -12.78 22.18
CA SER A 17 -10.26 -13.23 21.31
C SER A 17 -9.47 -12.06 20.69
N VAL A 18 -9.28 -10.96 21.41
CA VAL A 18 -8.54 -9.78 20.92
C VAL A 18 -7.13 -10.15 20.43
N GLY A 19 -6.46 -11.10 21.11
CA GLY A 19 -5.14 -11.59 20.71
C GLY A 19 -5.14 -12.32 19.35
N LEU A 20 -6.19 -13.07 19.02
CA LEU A 20 -6.32 -13.75 17.73
C LEU A 20 -6.56 -12.73 16.60
N TRP A 21 -7.40 -11.72 16.85
CA TRP A 21 -7.66 -10.64 15.91
C TRP A 21 -6.39 -9.88 15.55
N VAL A 22 -5.59 -9.50 16.56
CA VAL A 22 -4.31 -8.82 16.37
C VAL A 22 -3.31 -9.70 15.63
N LYS A 23 -3.18 -10.98 16.02
CA LYS A 23 -2.27 -11.93 15.36
C LYS A 23 -2.62 -12.10 13.87
N ASN A 24 -3.89 -12.35 13.56
CA ASN A 24 -4.34 -12.51 12.18
C ASN A 24 -4.21 -11.21 11.39
N LEU A 25 -4.45 -10.05 12.02
CA LEU A 25 -4.30 -8.75 11.37
C LEU A 25 -2.85 -8.53 10.94
N VAL A 26 -1.90 -8.68 11.86
CA VAL A 26 -0.47 -8.49 11.58
C VAL A 26 0.02 -9.48 10.52
N LEU A 27 -0.38 -10.76 10.64
CA LEU A 27 0.04 -11.79 9.70
C LEU A 27 -0.52 -11.54 8.29
N THR A 28 -1.80 -11.18 8.17
CA THR A 28 -2.43 -10.86 6.89
C THR A 28 -1.85 -9.58 6.30
N LEU A 29 -1.62 -8.53 7.09
CA LEU A 29 -0.99 -7.30 6.62
C LEU A 29 0.42 -7.56 6.05
N ILE A 30 1.28 -8.27 6.77
CA ILE A 30 2.64 -8.56 6.27
C ILE A 30 2.59 -9.41 4.99
N ARG A 31 1.73 -10.43 4.95
CA ARG A 31 1.67 -11.38 3.83
C ARG A 31 1.03 -10.79 2.57
N GLU A 32 -0.03 -10.01 2.71
CA GLU A 32 -0.80 -9.46 1.58
C GLU A 32 -0.37 -8.04 1.20
N VAL A 33 0.03 -7.19 2.16
CA VAL A 33 0.44 -5.80 1.88
C VAL A 33 1.93 -5.71 1.56
N ALA A 34 2.78 -6.25 2.43
CA ALA A 34 4.23 -6.10 2.26
C ALA A 34 4.80 -7.10 1.24
N ALA A 35 4.43 -8.38 1.34
CA ALA A 35 4.99 -9.42 0.48
C ALA A 35 4.22 -9.63 -0.84
N GLN A 36 2.97 -9.15 -0.93
CA GLN A 36 2.01 -9.34 -2.04
C GLN A 36 2.20 -10.68 -2.80
N LEU A 37 2.28 -11.79 -2.05
CA LEU A 37 2.67 -13.12 -2.55
C LEU A 37 1.76 -13.70 -3.65
N LYS A 38 0.63 -13.06 -3.92
CA LYS A 38 -0.25 -13.46 -5.03
C LYS A 38 0.30 -13.02 -6.39
N TYR A 39 1.07 -11.93 -6.45
CA TYR A 39 1.67 -11.45 -7.70
C TYR A 39 2.90 -12.25 -8.13
N THR A 40 3.53 -13.01 -7.23
CA THR A 40 4.58 -13.97 -7.60
C THR A 40 4.03 -15.16 -8.38
N LYS A 41 2.71 -15.40 -8.34
CA LYS A 41 2.02 -16.41 -9.14
C LYS A 41 1.66 -15.93 -10.55
N CYS A 42 1.93 -14.67 -10.89
CA CYS A 42 1.73 -14.16 -12.25
C CYS A 42 2.87 -14.63 -13.16
N GLU A 43 2.54 -15.04 -14.38
CA GLU A 43 3.47 -15.54 -15.40
C GLU A 43 4.57 -14.51 -15.76
N ASN A 44 4.22 -13.22 -15.76
CA ASN A 44 5.14 -12.12 -16.05
C ASN A 44 5.86 -11.60 -14.80
N LYS A 45 7.08 -12.10 -14.53
CA LYS A 45 7.95 -11.63 -13.43
C LYS A 45 8.23 -10.12 -13.46
N LEU A 46 8.34 -9.53 -14.66
CA LEU A 46 8.57 -8.08 -14.81
C LEU A 46 7.42 -7.24 -14.24
N ARG A 47 6.18 -7.73 -14.33
CA ARG A 47 5.01 -7.06 -13.76
C ARG A 47 5.05 -7.08 -12.23
N TYR A 48 5.54 -8.16 -11.64
CA TYR A 48 5.74 -8.24 -10.20
C TYR A 48 6.78 -7.21 -9.73
N ILE A 49 7.92 -7.13 -10.42
CA ILE A 49 9.01 -6.20 -10.09
C ILE A 49 8.54 -4.74 -10.21
N GLY A 50 7.86 -4.38 -11.31
CA GLY A 50 7.35 -3.02 -11.49
C GLY A 50 6.33 -2.62 -10.43
N HIS A 51 5.46 -3.54 -9.99
CA HIS A 51 4.50 -3.28 -8.91
C HIS A 51 5.21 -3.07 -7.58
N MET A 52 6.16 -3.94 -7.26
CA MET A 52 6.95 -3.87 -6.04
C MET A 52 7.79 -2.60 -5.96
N SER A 53 8.38 -2.17 -7.09
CA SER A 53 9.15 -0.94 -7.13
C SER A 53 8.28 0.30 -6.89
N LEU A 54 7.04 0.32 -7.40
CA LEU A 54 6.08 1.40 -7.11
C LEU A 54 5.71 1.42 -5.62
N PHE A 55 5.32 0.27 -5.06
CA PHE A 55 4.87 0.19 -3.67
C PHE A 55 5.99 0.55 -2.69
N TRP A 56 7.15 -0.10 -2.79
CA TRP A 56 8.29 0.16 -1.92
C TRP A 56 8.93 1.52 -2.19
N GLY A 57 8.92 1.99 -3.44
CA GLY A 57 9.33 3.35 -3.79
C GLY A 57 8.49 4.41 -3.08
N PHE A 58 7.16 4.27 -3.11
CA PHE A 58 6.26 5.21 -2.44
C PHE A 58 6.41 5.18 -0.92
N VAL A 59 6.41 3.98 -0.31
CA VAL A 59 6.58 3.82 1.14
C VAL A 59 7.93 4.36 1.61
N GLY A 60 9.01 4.05 0.88
CA GLY A 60 10.34 4.52 1.23
C GLY A 60 10.51 6.03 1.12
N LEU A 61 9.90 6.67 0.11
CA LEU A 61 9.85 8.13 -0.01
C LEU A 61 9.03 8.78 1.12
N PHE A 62 7.92 8.16 1.51
CA PHE A 62 7.13 8.63 2.65
C PHE A 62 7.93 8.55 3.96
N VAL A 63 8.67 7.45 4.17
CA VAL A 63 9.60 7.32 5.31
C VAL A 63 10.70 8.38 5.24
N ALA A 64 11.31 8.63 4.08
CA ALA A 64 12.32 9.68 3.91
C ALA A 64 11.77 11.08 4.26
N THR A 65 10.49 11.33 3.93
CA THR A 65 9.80 12.58 4.28
C THR A 65 9.56 12.68 5.79
N ILE A 66 9.12 11.59 6.43
CA ILE A 66 8.95 11.53 7.88
C ILE A 66 10.28 11.77 8.60
N THR A 67 11.37 11.12 8.16
CA THR A 67 12.68 11.30 8.80
C THR A 67 13.20 12.73 8.64
N GLY A 68 12.98 13.35 7.48
CA GLY A 68 13.26 14.78 7.27
C GLY A 68 12.42 15.68 8.19
N PHE A 69 11.11 15.43 8.26
CA PHE A 69 10.20 16.22 9.11
C PHE A 69 10.51 16.09 10.59
N LEU A 70 10.79 14.88 11.07
CA LEU A 70 11.16 14.61 12.46
C LEU A 70 12.47 15.31 12.85
N ARG A 71 13.44 15.32 11.94
CA ARG A 71 14.70 16.06 12.13
C ARG A 71 14.43 17.56 12.23
N ASP A 72 13.72 18.13 11.26
CA ASP A 72 13.59 19.59 11.13
C ASP A 72 12.63 20.21 12.15
N TYR A 73 11.62 19.47 12.64
CA TYR A 73 10.61 19.98 13.56
C TYR A 73 10.78 19.48 15.01
N TYR A 74 11.24 18.25 15.23
CA TYR A 74 11.40 17.66 16.57
C TYR A 74 12.86 17.56 17.03
N ASP A 75 13.80 18.12 16.27
CA ASP A 75 15.25 18.17 16.55
C ASP A 75 15.86 16.79 16.87
N ILE A 76 15.28 15.73 16.31
CA ILE A 76 15.82 14.38 16.44
C ILE A 76 17.12 14.32 15.62
N MET A 77 18.22 13.85 16.23
CA MET A 77 19.52 13.67 15.59
C MET A 77 19.49 12.53 14.56
N ILE A 78 18.84 12.79 13.43
CA ILE A 78 18.88 11.97 12.22
C ILE A 78 19.87 12.64 11.25
N PRO A 79 20.96 11.95 10.86
CA PRO A 79 21.90 12.48 9.89
C PRO A 79 21.17 12.82 8.57
N PRO A 80 21.38 14.02 8.00
CA PRO A 80 20.69 14.45 6.78
C PRO A 80 20.97 13.51 5.57
N GLU A 81 22.07 12.79 5.60
CA GLU A 81 22.47 11.80 4.59
C GLU A 81 21.50 10.62 4.54
N VAL A 82 20.88 10.26 5.68
CA VAL A 82 19.91 9.17 5.75
C VAL A 82 18.65 9.53 4.97
N SER A 83 18.05 10.69 5.26
CA SER A 83 16.84 11.14 4.56
C SER A 83 17.11 11.34 3.06
N LEU A 84 18.28 11.89 2.70
CA LEU A 84 18.67 12.07 1.31
C LEU A 84 18.89 10.73 0.59
N GLY A 85 19.63 9.80 1.20
CA GLY A 85 19.92 8.49 0.63
C GLY A 85 18.66 7.67 0.39
N LEU A 86 17.75 7.64 1.37
CA LEU A 86 16.44 7.03 1.22
C LEU A 86 15.64 7.70 0.10
N GLY A 87 15.63 9.03 0.05
CA GLY A 87 14.96 9.80 -0.99
C GLY A 87 15.42 9.44 -2.40
N VAL A 88 16.73 9.35 -2.63
CA VAL A 88 17.32 9.02 -3.93
C VAL A 88 17.05 7.56 -4.31
N ILE A 89 17.26 6.60 -3.40
CA ILE A 89 17.08 5.17 -3.71
C ILE A 89 15.62 4.90 -4.05
N PHE A 90 14.70 5.26 -3.15
CA PHE A 90 13.28 4.97 -3.32
C PHE A 90 12.63 5.84 -4.39
N GLY A 91 13.15 7.04 -4.62
CA GLY A 91 12.78 7.87 -5.74
C GLY A 91 13.04 7.19 -7.08
N ILE A 92 14.23 6.61 -7.29
CA ILE A 92 14.56 5.91 -8.55
C ILE A 92 13.61 4.72 -8.75
N LEU A 93 13.34 3.96 -7.69
CA LEU A 93 12.39 2.84 -7.73
C LEU A 93 10.98 3.28 -8.14
N LEU A 94 10.50 4.40 -7.61
CA LEU A 94 9.18 4.94 -7.94
C LEU A 94 9.11 5.42 -9.39
N ILE A 95 10.13 6.15 -9.87
CA ILE A 95 10.20 6.61 -11.26
C ILE A 95 10.27 5.42 -12.23
N TYR A 96 11.10 4.43 -11.93
CA TYR A 96 11.21 3.22 -12.74
C TYR A 96 9.88 2.47 -12.84
N GLY A 97 9.23 2.25 -11.68
CA GLY A 97 7.94 1.55 -11.63
C GLY A 97 6.84 2.29 -12.39
N SER A 98 6.74 3.61 -12.19
CA SER A 98 5.72 4.43 -12.86
C SER A 98 5.94 4.47 -14.38
N LEU A 99 7.19 4.61 -14.83
CA LEU A 99 7.53 4.58 -16.25
C LEU A 99 7.23 3.21 -16.88
N TYR A 100 7.55 2.10 -16.20
CA TYR A 100 7.24 0.75 -16.66
C TYR A 100 5.74 0.58 -16.94
N TYR A 101 4.89 0.99 -15.99
CA TYR A 101 3.44 0.91 -16.18
C TYR A 101 2.91 1.87 -17.23
N MET A 102 3.49 3.06 -17.35
CA MET A 102 3.11 4.04 -18.35
C MET A 102 3.40 3.52 -19.76
N VAL A 103 4.62 3.02 -20.01
CA VAL A 103 5.02 2.40 -21.29
C VAL A 103 4.20 1.14 -21.60
N GLY A 104 3.93 0.30 -20.60
CA GLY A 104 3.07 -0.88 -20.76
C GLY A 104 1.65 -0.52 -21.20
N ARG A 105 1.11 0.60 -20.70
CA ARG A 105 -0.22 1.12 -21.06
C ARG A 105 -0.26 1.70 -22.48
N PHE A 106 0.79 2.42 -22.89
CA PHE A 106 0.94 2.93 -24.25
C PHE A 106 1.12 1.80 -25.28
N SER A 107 1.87 0.76 -24.94
CA SER A 107 2.13 -0.36 -25.84
C SER A 107 0.92 -1.27 -26.07
N LYS A 108 -0.15 -1.17 -25.27
CA LYS A 108 -1.39 -1.98 -25.33
C LYS A 108 -1.17 -3.50 -25.43
N LYS A 109 0.01 -4.02 -25.08
CA LYS A 109 0.40 -5.43 -25.26
C LYS A 109 -0.35 -6.39 -24.34
N GLU A 110 -1.02 -5.87 -23.31
CA GLU A 110 -1.61 -6.67 -22.23
C GLU A 110 -3.08 -6.32 -22.01
N ALA A 111 -3.90 -7.30 -21.61
CA ALA A 111 -5.36 -7.13 -21.46
C ALA A 111 -5.75 -6.01 -20.48
N TYR A 112 -4.92 -5.71 -19.48
CA TYR A 112 -5.13 -4.62 -18.51
C TYR A 112 -4.89 -3.21 -19.07
N ALA A 113 -4.16 -3.10 -20.19
CA ALA A 113 -3.91 -1.83 -20.89
C ALA A 113 -5.03 -1.49 -21.88
N LYS A 114 -5.86 -2.48 -22.25
CA LYS A 114 -6.95 -2.32 -23.23
C LYS A 114 -8.19 -1.63 -22.63
N TYR A 115 -8.42 -1.78 -21.32
CA TYR A 115 -9.53 -1.16 -20.58
C TYR A 115 -9.00 -0.29 -19.44
N SER A 116 -8.28 0.79 -19.77
CA SER A 116 -7.83 1.75 -18.77
C SER A 116 -8.88 2.82 -18.52
N HIS A 117 -9.32 2.99 -17.29
CA HIS A 117 -10.10 4.16 -16.90
C HIS A 117 -9.22 5.40 -16.81
N HIS A 118 -9.80 6.58 -17.03
CA HIS A 118 -9.09 7.86 -16.97
C HIS A 118 -8.45 8.10 -15.59
N THR A 119 -9.09 7.63 -14.53
CA THR A 119 -8.59 7.71 -13.15
C THR A 119 -7.28 6.95 -12.92
N ASP A 120 -7.05 5.86 -13.66
CA ASP A 120 -5.78 5.11 -13.59
C ASP A 120 -4.61 5.92 -14.18
N TRP A 121 -4.88 6.72 -15.22
CA TRP A 121 -3.87 7.56 -15.87
C TRP A 121 -3.49 8.75 -14.99
N VAL A 122 -4.48 9.43 -14.41
CA VAL A 122 -4.24 10.55 -13.49
C VAL A 122 -3.36 10.10 -12.32
N PHE A 123 -3.68 8.94 -11.70
CA PHE A 123 -2.90 8.40 -10.59
C PHE A 123 -1.44 8.10 -10.99
N LEU A 124 -1.22 7.48 -12.16
CA LEU A 124 0.15 7.21 -12.64
C LEU A 124 0.94 8.49 -12.93
N TRP A 125 0.28 9.52 -13.49
CA TRP A 125 0.90 10.81 -13.72
C TRP A 125 1.27 11.51 -12.42
N LEU A 126 0.38 11.51 -11.43
CA LEU A 126 0.65 12.11 -10.12
C LEU A 126 1.83 11.42 -9.44
N LEU A 127 1.93 10.09 -9.48
CA LEU A 127 3.09 9.35 -8.96
C LEU A 127 4.38 9.76 -9.69
N PHE A 128 4.37 9.74 -11.01
CA PHE A 128 5.54 10.08 -11.81
C PHE A 128 6.01 11.52 -11.60
N LEU A 129 5.07 12.48 -11.60
CA LEU A 129 5.35 13.89 -11.34
C LEU A 129 5.87 14.12 -9.92
N THR A 130 5.32 13.43 -8.93
CA THR A 130 5.83 13.47 -7.55
C THR A 130 7.31 13.07 -7.50
N GLY A 131 7.65 11.94 -8.15
CA GLY A 131 9.03 11.48 -8.23
C GLY A 131 9.95 12.49 -8.93
N ILE A 132 9.59 12.93 -10.14
CA ILE A 132 10.41 13.87 -10.93
C ILE A 132 10.63 15.19 -10.20
N THR A 133 9.56 15.81 -9.69
CA THR A 133 9.66 17.10 -9.02
C THR A 133 10.52 17.01 -7.75
N GLY A 134 10.39 15.92 -6.98
CA GLY A 134 11.25 15.66 -5.82
C GLY A 134 12.74 15.52 -6.17
N PHE A 135 13.07 14.81 -7.25
CA PHE A 135 14.46 14.73 -7.74
C PHE A 135 14.99 16.07 -8.22
N LEU A 136 14.19 16.82 -8.98
CA LEU A 136 14.60 18.12 -9.49
C LEU A 136 14.87 19.12 -8.36
N ILE A 137 14.06 19.09 -7.29
CA ILE A 137 14.34 19.88 -6.07
C ILE A 137 15.70 19.52 -5.49
N THR A 138 16.01 18.23 -5.40
CA THR A 138 17.31 17.76 -4.88
C THR A 138 18.46 18.28 -5.76
N ILE A 139 18.33 18.17 -7.09
CA ILE A 139 19.33 18.64 -8.06
C ILE A 139 19.54 20.15 -7.97
N PHE A 140 18.46 20.95 -7.94
CA PHE A 140 18.54 22.41 -7.85
C PHE A 140 19.09 22.89 -6.51
N ARG A 141 18.80 22.16 -5.42
CA ARG A 141 19.41 22.39 -4.11
C ARG A 141 20.93 22.19 -4.16
N PHE A 142 21.43 21.13 -4.81
CA PHE A 142 22.87 20.89 -4.97
C PHE A 142 23.55 21.90 -5.90
N MET A 143 22.87 22.38 -6.94
CA MET A 143 23.41 23.41 -7.83
C MET A 143 23.36 24.82 -7.23
N GLY A 144 22.77 25.00 -6.05
CA GLY A 144 22.69 26.30 -5.38
C GLY A 144 21.75 27.28 -6.06
N TYR A 145 20.71 26.80 -6.75
CA TYR A 145 19.68 27.67 -7.37
C TYR A 145 18.43 27.79 -6.48
N PRO A 146 18.34 28.81 -5.60
CA PRO A 146 17.26 28.91 -4.63
C PRO A 146 15.89 29.17 -5.27
N PHE A 147 15.82 30.08 -6.25
CA PHE A 147 14.55 30.47 -6.89
C PHE A 147 13.80 29.30 -7.55
N PRO A 148 14.41 28.50 -8.45
CA PRO A 148 13.71 27.35 -9.02
C PRO A 148 13.45 26.24 -8.00
N THR A 149 14.28 26.12 -6.95
CA THR A 149 14.02 25.16 -5.86
C THR A 149 12.71 25.48 -5.14
N TYR A 150 12.44 26.74 -4.81
CA TYR A 150 11.20 27.12 -4.13
C TYR A 150 9.97 26.97 -5.02
N ILE A 151 10.06 27.32 -6.30
CA ILE A 151 8.95 27.15 -7.25
C ILE A 151 8.63 25.66 -7.42
N LEU A 152 9.65 24.82 -7.61
CA LEU A 152 9.45 23.38 -7.71
C LEU A 152 8.91 22.77 -6.43
N LEU A 153 9.34 23.26 -5.26
CA LEU A 153 8.81 22.81 -3.98
C LEU A 153 7.31 23.09 -3.87
N LEU A 154 6.85 24.27 -4.28
CA LEU A 154 5.42 24.60 -4.32
C LEU A 154 4.66 23.63 -5.24
N VAL A 155 5.15 23.44 -6.46
CA VAL A 155 4.55 22.53 -7.44
C VAL A 155 4.52 21.10 -6.89
N HIS A 156 5.61 20.63 -6.29
CA HIS A 156 5.71 19.31 -5.70
C HIS A 156 4.66 19.11 -4.58
N LEU A 157 4.50 20.08 -3.68
CA LEU A 157 3.51 20.00 -2.61
C LEU A 157 2.08 19.94 -3.15
N VAL A 158 1.74 20.70 -4.20
CA VAL A 158 0.43 20.61 -4.86
C VAL A 158 0.21 19.23 -5.46
N VAL A 159 1.20 18.69 -6.19
CA VAL A 159 1.10 17.36 -6.81
C VAL A 159 0.96 16.26 -5.75
N VAL A 160 1.73 16.32 -4.66
CA VAL A 160 1.65 15.36 -3.55
C VAL A 160 0.29 15.46 -2.86
N PHE A 161 -0.20 16.68 -2.63
CA PHE A 161 -1.52 16.90 -2.05
C PHE A 161 -2.63 16.29 -2.92
N ASP A 162 -2.58 16.53 -4.24
CA ASP A 162 -3.51 15.93 -5.21
C ASP A 162 -3.41 14.41 -5.23
N LEU A 163 -2.19 13.86 -5.10
CA LEU A 163 -1.98 12.42 -4.98
C LEU A 163 -2.68 11.85 -3.74
N LEU A 164 -2.56 12.52 -2.59
CA LEU A 164 -3.15 12.06 -1.32
C LEU A 164 -4.67 12.20 -1.30
N ILE A 165 -5.23 13.28 -1.84
CA ILE A 165 -6.69 13.48 -1.85
C ILE A 165 -7.37 12.54 -2.86
N THR A 166 -6.68 12.17 -3.94
CA THR A 166 -7.20 11.20 -4.92
C THR A 166 -6.92 9.74 -4.54
N ALA A 167 -5.99 9.47 -3.62
CA ALA A 167 -5.71 8.13 -3.09
C ALA A 167 -6.98 7.34 -2.64
N PRO A 168 -7.93 7.90 -1.86
CA PRO A 168 -9.15 7.19 -1.46
C PRO A 168 -10.12 6.89 -2.63
N PHE A 169 -9.98 7.58 -3.76
CA PHE A 169 -10.88 7.41 -4.92
C PHE A 169 -10.25 6.59 -6.05
N THR A 170 -8.97 6.25 -5.94
CA THR A 170 -8.22 5.50 -6.95
C THR A 170 -7.98 4.06 -6.53
N LYS A 171 -7.31 3.29 -7.41
CA LYS A 171 -6.88 1.92 -7.12
C LYS A 171 -5.92 1.82 -5.93
N PHE A 172 -5.39 2.92 -5.42
CA PHE A 172 -4.65 2.93 -4.16
C PHE A 172 -5.49 2.41 -2.99
N SER A 173 -6.79 2.73 -2.95
CA SER A 173 -7.73 2.19 -1.97
C SER A 173 -7.84 0.67 -1.97
N HIS A 174 -7.67 0.05 -3.14
CA HIS A 174 -7.67 -1.41 -3.23
C HIS A 174 -6.53 -2.03 -2.41
N ALA A 175 -5.39 -1.34 -2.29
CA ALA A 175 -4.27 -1.81 -1.48
C ALA A 175 -4.62 -1.88 0.01
N ILE A 176 -5.56 -1.06 0.48
CA ILE A 176 -6.03 -1.04 1.88
C ILE A 176 -7.23 -1.96 2.08
N TYR A 177 -8.23 -1.89 1.20
CA TYR A 177 -9.48 -2.66 1.37
C TYR A 177 -9.28 -4.17 1.20
N ARG A 178 -8.39 -4.60 0.30
CA ARG A 178 -8.16 -6.03 0.04
C ARG A 178 -7.62 -6.80 1.27
N PRO A 179 -6.52 -6.39 1.93
CA PRO A 179 -6.02 -7.09 3.11
C PRO A 179 -7.03 -7.04 4.28
N LEU A 180 -7.77 -5.94 4.43
CA LEU A 180 -8.82 -5.82 5.45
C LEU A 180 -9.95 -6.83 5.23
N ALA A 181 -10.41 -6.99 3.98
CA ALA A 181 -11.45 -7.96 3.66
C ALA A 181 -11.01 -9.40 3.92
N ILE A 182 -9.78 -9.76 3.55
CA ILE A 182 -9.20 -11.10 3.78
C ILE A 182 -9.01 -11.35 5.28
N TRP A 183 -8.51 -10.37 6.01
CA TRP A 183 -8.36 -10.48 7.46
C TRP A 183 -9.71 -10.70 8.15
N LEU A 184 -10.73 -9.95 7.76
CA LEU A 184 -12.08 -10.13 8.28
C LEU A 184 -12.60 -11.53 7.93
N SER A 185 -12.56 -11.95 6.67
CA SER A 185 -13.08 -13.28 6.28
C SER A 185 -12.35 -14.41 7.01
N ASP A 186 -11.02 -14.39 7.05
CA ASP A 186 -10.21 -15.44 7.66
C ASP A 186 -10.44 -15.52 9.17
N THR A 187 -10.59 -14.36 9.83
CA THR A 187 -10.86 -14.31 11.27
C THR A 187 -12.27 -14.78 11.58
N MET A 188 -13.27 -14.41 10.77
CA MET A 188 -14.66 -14.87 10.93
C MET A 188 -14.75 -16.39 10.70
N ASP A 189 -14.07 -16.93 9.68
CA ASP A 189 -14.04 -18.36 9.38
C ASP A 189 -13.38 -19.18 10.48
N GLN A 190 -12.27 -18.70 11.07
CA GLN A 190 -11.61 -19.37 12.20
C GLN A 190 -12.51 -19.40 13.44
N LEU A 191 -13.19 -18.29 13.74
CA LEU A 191 -14.15 -18.23 14.85
C LEU A 191 -15.36 -19.13 14.61
N ALA A 192 -15.79 -19.32 13.36
CA ALA A 192 -16.86 -20.23 12.99
C ALA A 192 -16.46 -21.71 13.19
N ARG A 193 -15.24 -22.09 12.80
CA ARG A 193 -14.71 -23.47 12.98
C ARG A 193 -14.47 -23.86 14.45
N GLU A 194 -14.18 -22.87 15.29
CA GLU A 194 -14.02 -23.08 16.74
C GLU A 194 -15.36 -23.07 17.50
N ALA A 195 -16.48 -22.77 16.84
CA ALA A 195 -17.80 -22.78 17.46
C ALA A 195 -18.27 -24.24 17.70
N PRO A 196 -18.86 -24.54 18.87
CA PRO A 196 -19.20 -25.91 19.27
C PRO A 196 -20.23 -26.63 18.37
N GLY A 197 -20.92 -25.91 17.47
CA GLY A 197 -22.01 -26.47 16.66
C GLY A 197 -21.61 -27.45 15.55
N GLU A 198 -20.34 -27.52 15.14
CA GLU A 198 -19.91 -28.50 14.12
C GLU A 198 -19.53 -29.86 14.74
N LYS A 199 -19.07 -29.87 16.00
CA LYS A 199 -18.71 -31.12 16.68
C LYS A 199 -19.94 -31.93 17.11
N GLU A 200 -21.06 -31.27 17.40
CA GLU A 200 -22.33 -31.93 17.72
C GLU A 200 -23.05 -32.42 16.44
N ALA A 201 -23.02 -31.66 15.35
CA ALA A 201 -23.64 -32.07 14.08
C ALA A 201 -22.96 -33.28 13.41
N VAL A 202 -21.65 -33.45 13.57
CA VAL A 202 -20.93 -34.65 13.08
C VAL A 202 -21.21 -35.88 13.96
N ALA A 203 -21.45 -35.69 15.26
CA ALA A 203 -21.81 -36.78 16.17
C ALA A 203 -23.26 -37.26 15.99
N GLU A 204 -24.19 -36.38 15.61
CA GLU A 204 -25.60 -36.71 15.41
C GLU A 204 -25.87 -37.37 14.03
N VAL A 205 -25.00 -37.15 13.03
CA VAL A 205 -25.07 -37.83 11.72
C VAL A 205 -24.40 -39.21 11.73
N SER A 206 -23.69 -39.56 12.80
CA SER A 206 -23.02 -40.86 12.98
C SER A 206 -23.70 -41.78 14.03
N GLN A 207 -24.92 -41.43 14.46
CA GLN A 207 -25.87 -42.31 15.15
C GLN A 207 -27.09 -42.58 14.26
#